data_AF-A0A3B3R486-F1
#
_entry.id   AF-A0A3B3R486-F1
#
_cell.length_a   1.000
_cell.length_b   1.000
_cell.length_c   1.000
_cell.angle_alpha   90.00
_cell.angle_beta   90.00
_cell.angle_gamma   90.00
#
_symmetry.space_group_name_H-M   'P 1'
#
loop_
_entity.id
_entity.type
_entity.pdbx_description
1 polymer ?
#
loop_
_entity_poly.entity_id
_entity_poly.type
_entity_poly.pdbx_seq_one_letter_code
_entity_poly.pdbx_strand_id
1 'polypeptide(L)'
;MAHYRGSESKREQFRRYLEKAGVLDSLTNVLVALYEETEKPTNALDFVKQHLGVAGPESGETETLRQEVADLRGKCEKLTEENKELRSRLLQYEPTATEGGPE
;
A
#
# COMPACT_ATOMS: atom_id res chain seq x y z
N MET A 1 -42.91 -12.90 -18.31
CA MET A 1 -41.50 -13.07 -17.91
C MET A 1 -40.66 -12.21 -18.83
N ALA A 2 -40.20 -11.05 -18.35
CA ALA A 2 -39.64 -9.99 -19.18
C ALA A 2 -38.32 -10.42 -19.82
N HIS A 3 -38.17 -10.13 -21.10
CA HIS A 3 -37.01 -10.43 -21.93
C HIS A 3 -35.75 -9.73 -21.40
N TYR A 4 -35.04 -10.39 -20.49
CA TYR A 4 -33.65 -10.08 -20.19
C TYR A 4 -32.83 -10.58 -21.39
N ARG A 5 -32.85 -9.81 -22.47
CA ARG A 5 -31.96 -9.91 -23.63
C ARG A 5 -31.59 -8.48 -24.01
N GLY A 6 -31.02 -7.73 -23.04
CA GLY A 6 -30.12 -6.65 -23.44
C GLY A 6 -29.14 -7.27 -24.44
N SER A 7 -28.96 -6.63 -25.60
CA SER A 7 -28.13 -7.19 -26.68
C SER A 7 -26.87 -7.78 -26.06
N GLU A 8 -26.51 -9.01 -26.42
CA GLU A 8 -25.41 -9.75 -25.79
C GLU A 8 -24.13 -8.89 -25.68
N SER A 9 -23.93 -8.01 -26.66
CA SER A 9 -22.96 -6.91 -26.68
C SER A 9 -22.98 -5.99 -25.45
N LYS A 10 -24.13 -5.50 -24.98
CA LYS A 10 -24.23 -4.65 -23.77
C LYS A 10 -23.84 -5.40 -22.51
N ARG A 11 -24.20 -6.69 -22.39
CA ARG A 11 -23.80 -7.51 -21.25
C ARG A 11 -22.30 -7.76 -21.23
N GLU A 12 -21.75 -8.06 -22.40
CA GLU A 12 -20.32 -8.30 -22.55
C GLU A 12 -19.50 -7.04 -22.27
N GLN A 13 -19.95 -5.88 -22.75
CA GLN A 13 -19.35 -4.59 -22.40
C GLN A 13 -19.37 -4.34 -20.89
N PHE A 14 -20.49 -4.65 -20.21
CA PHE A 14 -20.59 -4.49 -18.76
C PHE A 14 -19.67 -5.47 -18.01
N ARG A 15 -19.57 -6.73 -18.44
CA ARG A 15 -18.63 -7.69 -17.88
C ARG A 15 -17.18 -7.18 -18.00
N ARG A 16 -16.77 -6.76 -19.20
CA ARG A 16 -15.41 -6.22 -19.44
C ARG A 16 -15.13 -4.98 -18.61
N TYR A 17 -16.14 -4.13 -18.39
CA TYR A 17 -16.02 -2.99 -17.50
C TYR A 17 -15.72 -3.43 -16.06
N LEU A 18 -16.47 -4.39 -15.52
CA LEU A 18 -16.25 -4.92 -14.16
C LEU A 18 -14.88 -5.60 -14.01
N GLU A 19 -14.47 -6.34 -15.03
CA GLU A 19 -13.16 -6.99 -15.09
C GLU A 19 -12.03 -5.94 -15.13
N LYS A 20 -12.11 -4.97 -16.04
CA LYS A 20 -11.12 -3.88 -16.13
C LYS A 20 -11.05 -3.02 -14.86
N ALA A 21 -12.17 -2.84 -14.17
CA ALA A 21 -12.25 -2.12 -12.91
C ALA A 21 -11.81 -2.95 -11.69
N GLY A 22 -11.44 -4.22 -11.87
CA GLY A 22 -11.00 -5.11 -10.79
C GLY A 22 -12.12 -5.60 -9.85
N VAL A 23 -13.39 -5.31 -10.17
CA VAL A 23 -14.54 -5.68 -9.32
C VAL A 23 -14.69 -7.20 -9.22
N LEU A 24 -14.46 -7.90 -10.34
CA LEU A 24 -14.54 -9.36 -10.38
C LEU A 24 -13.42 -10.01 -9.54
N ASP A 25 -12.22 -9.46 -9.58
CA ASP A 25 -11.08 -9.95 -8.80
C ASP A 25 -11.31 -9.73 -7.29
N SER A 26 -11.77 -8.54 -6.89
CA SER A 26 -12.13 -8.26 -5.49
C SER A 26 -13.23 -9.19 -4.97
N LEU A 27 -14.29 -9.40 -5.75
CA LEU A 27 -15.35 -10.35 -5.38
C LEU A 27 -14.82 -11.77 -5.27
N THR A 28 -13.94 -12.19 -6.19
CA THR A 28 -13.32 -13.52 -6.17
C THR A 28 -12.47 -13.70 -4.92
N ASN A 29 -11.63 -12.72 -4.57
CA ASN A 29 -10.77 -12.78 -3.39
C ASN A 29 -11.57 -12.90 -2.08
N VAL A 30 -12.66 -12.13 -1.95
CA VAL A 30 -13.53 -12.23 -0.75
C VAL A 30 -14.20 -13.59 -0.65
N LEU A 31 -14.62 -14.18 -1.79
CA LEU A 31 -15.21 -15.52 -1.81
C LEU A 31 -14.17 -16.61 -1.52
N VAL A 32 -12.93 -16.45 -1.97
CA VAL A 32 -11.82 -17.34 -1.62
C VAL A 32 -11.53 -17.27 -0.13
N ALA A 33 -11.44 -16.07 0.46
CA ALA A 33 -11.25 -15.91 1.91
C ALA A 33 -12.37 -16.59 2.71
N LEU A 34 -13.63 -16.42 2.29
CA LEU A 34 -14.76 -17.10 2.90
C LEU A 34 -14.67 -18.63 2.75
N TYR A 35 -14.14 -19.12 1.62
CA TYR A 35 -13.94 -20.54 1.37
C TYR A 35 -12.79 -21.14 2.19
N GLU A 36 -11.72 -20.38 2.44
CA GLU A 36 -10.57 -20.81 3.23
C GLU A 36 -10.83 -20.78 4.74
N GLU A 37 -11.82 -20.00 5.20
CA GLU A 37 -12.15 -19.89 6.62
C GLU A 37 -12.43 -21.25 7.26
N THR A 38 -11.68 -21.59 8.31
CA THR A 38 -11.73 -22.89 8.99
C THR A 38 -13.05 -23.07 9.75
N GLU A 39 -13.57 -22.00 10.33
CA GLU A 39 -14.88 -21.96 10.97
C GLU A 39 -15.82 -21.09 10.14
N LYS A 40 -16.76 -21.72 9.42
CA LYS A 40 -17.66 -20.97 8.55
C LYS A 40 -18.51 -20.00 9.37
N PRO A 41 -18.54 -18.70 8.99
CA PRO A 41 -19.32 -17.72 9.72
C PRO A 41 -20.81 -18.09 9.62
N THR A 42 -21.52 -17.97 10.74
CA THR A 42 -22.97 -18.24 10.82
C THR A 42 -23.77 -17.41 9.82
N ASN A 43 -23.26 -16.20 9.48
CA ASN A 43 -23.81 -15.37 8.42
C ASN A 43 -22.75 -15.01 7.37
N ALA A 44 -22.67 -15.81 6.31
CA ALA A 44 -21.79 -15.58 5.17
C ALA A 44 -22.01 -14.22 4.47
N LEU A 45 -23.25 -13.72 4.44
CA LEU A 45 -23.56 -12.45 3.78
C LEU A 45 -22.93 -11.27 4.52
N ASP A 46 -22.92 -11.30 5.85
CA ASP A 46 -22.30 -10.25 6.66
C ASP A 46 -20.78 -10.30 6.55
N PHE A 47 -20.18 -11.49 6.48
CA PHE A 47 -18.76 -11.65 6.17
C PHE A 47 -18.39 -10.95 4.85
N VAL A 48 -19.14 -11.23 3.78
CA VAL A 48 -18.91 -10.64 2.45
C VAL A 48 -19.04 -9.12 2.48
N LYS A 49 -20.05 -8.56 3.18
CA LYS A 49 -20.22 -7.10 3.31
C LYS A 49 -19.03 -6.44 4.00
N GLN A 50 -18.55 -7.02 5.10
CA GLN A 50 -17.42 -6.49 5.85
C GLN A 50 -16.14 -6.56 5.01
N HIS A 51 -15.89 -7.71 4.39
CA HIS A 51 -14.67 -7.92 3.63
C HIS A 51 -14.66 -7.17 2.31
N LEU A 52 -15.81 -6.87 1.67
CA LEU A 52 -15.84 -5.96 0.52
C LEU A 52 -15.59 -4.49 0.89
N GLY A 53 -15.91 -4.08 2.12
CA GLY A 53 -15.61 -2.73 2.62
C GLY A 53 -14.14 -2.52 3.00
N VAL A 54 -13.41 -3.61 3.26
CA VAL A 54 -12.00 -3.59 3.69
C VAL A 54 -11.06 -4.05 2.56
N ALA A 55 -11.50 -4.98 1.70
CA ALA A 55 -10.76 -5.50 0.55
C ALA A 55 -10.87 -4.58 -0.68
N GLY A 56 -10.74 -3.28 -0.47
CA GLY A 56 -10.27 -2.42 -1.55
C GLY A 56 -8.83 -2.80 -1.92
N PRO A 57 -8.40 -2.58 -3.18
CA PRO A 57 -6.99 -2.72 -3.59
C PRO A 57 -6.03 -1.91 -2.68
N GLU A 58 -6.58 -0.91 -1.99
CA GLU A 58 -5.90 -0.14 -0.99
C GLU A 58 -5.38 -1.00 0.19
N SER A 59 -5.98 -2.11 0.61
CA SER A 59 -5.50 -2.78 1.85
C SER A 59 -4.05 -3.29 1.74
N GLY A 60 -3.71 -3.99 0.65
CA GLY A 60 -2.36 -4.48 0.38
C GLY A 60 -1.41 -3.35 -0.01
N GLU A 61 -1.83 -2.44 -0.90
CA GLU A 61 -1.01 -1.31 -1.32
C GLU A 61 -0.71 -0.36 -0.15
N THR A 62 -1.69 -0.08 0.70
CA THR A 62 -1.50 0.76 1.89
C THR A 62 -0.62 0.06 2.92
N GLU A 63 -0.67 -1.27 3.04
CA GLU A 63 0.26 -2.00 3.92
C GLU A 63 1.68 -1.96 3.39
N THR A 64 1.89 -2.15 2.08
CA THR A 64 3.20 -1.97 1.45
C THR A 64 3.72 -0.53 1.58
N LEU A 65 2.87 0.47 1.36
CA LEU A 65 3.21 1.89 1.51
C LEU A 65 3.52 2.23 2.97
N ARG A 66 2.80 1.65 3.94
CA ARG A 66 3.11 1.82 5.37
C ARG A 66 4.49 1.25 5.71
N GLN A 67 4.82 0.07 5.20
CA GLN A 67 6.14 -0.53 5.40
C GLN A 67 7.24 0.33 4.75
N GLU A 68 7.03 0.80 3.51
CA GLU A 68 7.98 1.65 2.81
C GLU A 68 8.21 2.99 3.55
N VAL A 69 7.14 3.60 4.09
CA VAL A 69 7.25 4.81 4.91
C VAL A 69 8.05 4.55 6.19
N ALA A 70 7.84 3.40 6.86
CA ALA A 70 8.60 3.03 8.04
C ALA A 70 10.09 2.84 7.72
N ASP A 71 10.40 2.14 6.63
CA ASP A 71 11.77 1.89 6.17
C ASP A 71 12.50 3.19 5.77
N LEU A 72 11.82 4.07 5.02
CA LEU A 72 12.37 5.37 4.61
C LEU A 72 12.62 6.27 5.82
N ARG A 73 11.72 6.31 6.80
CA ARG A 73 11.93 7.06 8.05
C ARG A 73 13.16 6.56 8.80
N GLY A 74 13.31 5.25 8.95
CA GLY A 74 14.48 4.65 9.59
C GLY A 74 15.79 4.95 8.86
N LYS A 75 15.79 4.98 7.52
CA LYS A 75 16.96 5.41 6.73
C LYS A 75 17.27 6.90 6.93
N CYS A 76 16.26 7.76 6.93
CA CYS A 76 16.44 9.20 7.15
C CYS A 76 17.02 9.50 8.54
N GLU A 77 16.56 8.81 9.58
CA GLU A 77 17.09 8.96 10.94
C GLU A 77 18.57 8.57 11.00
N LYS A 78 18.94 7.39 10.47
CA LYS A 78 20.33 6.92 10.41
C LYS A 78 21.23 7.90 9.65
N LEU A 79 20.81 8.33 8.46
CA LEU A 79 21.58 9.27 7.65
C LEU A 79 21.72 10.64 8.33
N THR A 80 20.71 11.08 9.08
CA THR A 80 20.75 12.34 9.83
C THR A 80 21.73 12.25 11.00
N GLU A 81 21.74 11.13 11.70
CA GLU A 81 22.67 10.87 12.80
C GLU A 81 24.12 10.76 12.30
N GLU A 82 24.35 10.02 11.22
CA GLU A 82 25.66 9.96 10.55
C GLU A 82 26.10 11.35 10.07
N ASN A 83 25.20 12.15 9.47
CA ASN A 83 25.53 13.52 9.07
C ASN A 83 25.95 14.37 10.27
N LYS A 84 25.25 14.23 11.39
CA LYS A 84 25.54 14.97 12.62
C LYS A 84 26.91 14.57 13.18
N GLU A 85 27.22 13.27 13.21
CA GLU A 85 28.54 12.78 13.61
C GLU A 85 29.64 13.29 12.68
N LEU A 86 29.47 13.16 11.37
CA LEU A 86 30.46 13.59 10.38
C LEU A 86 30.70 15.09 10.47
N ARG A 87 29.64 15.91 10.63
CA ARG A 87 29.75 17.36 10.85
C ARG A 87 30.48 17.66 12.16
N SER A 88 30.20 16.93 13.24
CA SER A 88 30.91 17.10 14.51
C SER A 88 32.39 16.74 14.39
N ARG A 89 32.72 15.66 13.67
CA ARG A 89 34.12 15.28 13.39
C ARG A 89 34.80 16.34 12.52
N LEU A 90 34.14 16.83 11.47
CA LEU A 90 34.67 17.92 10.63
C LEU A 90 34.97 19.17 11.44
N LEU A 91 34.08 19.59 12.34
CA LEU A 91 34.30 20.71 13.27
C LEU A 91 35.53 20.50 14.18
N GLN A 92 35.83 19.26 14.57
CA GLN A 92 37.04 18.94 15.34
C GLN A 92 38.32 18.98 14.49
N TYR A 93 38.19 18.74 13.18
CA TYR A 93 39.26 18.81 12.19
C TYR A 93 39.30 20.13 11.42
N GLU A 94 38.52 21.14 11.83
CA GLU A 94 38.76 22.55 11.51
C GLU A 94 39.56 23.24 12.64
N PRO A 95 40.86 22.94 12.86
CA PRO A 95 41.72 23.85 13.58
C PRO A 95 42.15 24.95 12.60
N THR A 96 41.83 26.21 12.93
CA THR A 96 42.64 27.39 12.62
C THR A 96 43.22 27.46 11.19
N ALA A 97 42.38 27.57 10.16
CA ALA A 97 42.85 28.00 8.82
C ALA A 97 42.91 29.54 8.67
N THR A 98 42.79 30.29 9.78
CA THR A 98 42.84 31.77 9.73
C THR A 98 43.58 32.39 10.91
N GLU A 99 44.60 31.73 11.47
CA GLU A 99 45.61 32.44 12.25
C GLU A 99 47.01 32.13 11.68
N GLY A 100 47.64 33.13 11.07
CA GLY A 100 49.09 33.18 10.85
C GLY A 100 49.57 33.06 9.40
N GLY A 101 49.51 34.17 8.66
CA GLY A 101 50.48 34.48 7.60
C GLY A 101 51.16 35.80 7.94
N PRO A 102 52.49 35.85 8.21
CA PRO A 102 53.19 37.04 8.68
C PRO A 102 53.57 37.98 7.53
N GLU A 103 53.53 39.28 7.87
CA GLU A 103 54.12 40.47 7.22
C GLU A 103 53.83 40.78 5.74
#